data_AF-A0A7X7EB77-F1
#
_entry.id   AF-A0A7X7EB77-F1
#
_cell.length_a   1.000
_cell.length_b   1.000
_cell.length_c   1.000
_cell.angle_alpha   90.00
_cell.angle_beta   90.00
_cell.angle_gamma   90.00
#
_symmetry.space_group_name_H-M   'P 1'
#
loop_
_entity.id
_entity.type
_entity.pdbx_description
1 polymer ?
#
loop_
_entity_poly.entity_id
_entity_poly.type
_entity_poly.pdbx_seq_one_letter_code
_entity_poly.pdbx_strand_id
1 'polypeptide(L)'
;QTPFHVMFTPPKVEGVCDVCGGELYQRDDDTEATVRNRLEVYRNQTEPLIDYYDEAGVVARIDGAQAPDVTYADIRTAVGPAGE
;
A
#
# COMPACT_ATOMS: atom_id res chain seq x y z
N GLN A 1 13.18 0.10 6.36
CA GLN A 1 12.40 0.50 7.55
C GLN A 1 11.05 -0.18 7.48
N THR A 2 10.51 -0.59 8.63
CA THR A 2 9.16 -1.16 8.73
C THR A 2 8.16 0.00 8.86
N PRO A 3 7.13 0.12 8.00
CA PRO A 3 6.13 1.15 8.14
C PRO A 3 5.20 0.86 9.32
N PHE A 4 4.81 1.92 10.02
CA PHE A 4 3.75 1.93 11.04
C PHE A 4 2.73 2.99 10.68
N HIS A 5 1.52 2.87 11.22
CA HIS A 5 0.48 3.87 11.05
C HIS A 5 -0.14 4.20 12.41
N VAL A 6 -0.11 5.49 12.79
CA VAL A 6 -0.56 5.96 14.12
C VAL A 6 -1.95 5.46 14.55
N MET A 7 -2.88 5.30 13.60
CA MET A 7 -4.22 4.72 13.85
C MET A 7 -4.35 3.22 13.55
N PHE A 8 -4.01 2.78 12.34
CA PHE A 8 -4.33 1.42 11.86
C PHE A 8 -3.30 0.36 12.25
N THR A 9 -2.06 0.74 12.52
CA THR A 9 -0.98 -0.18 12.91
C THR A 9 0.02 0.57 13.78
N PRO A 10 -0.39 1.01 14.98
CA PRO A 10 0.49 1.75 15.87
C PRO A 10 1.60 0.83 16.40
N PRO A 11 2.79 1.38 16.71
CA PRO A 11 3.81 0.63 17.43
C PRO A 11 3.34 0.31 18.86
N LYS A 12 3.94 -0.69 19.51
CA LYS A 12 3.65 -1.00 20.93
C LYS A 12 4.09 0.12 21.86
N VAL A 13 5.18 0.81 21.50
CA VAL A 13 5.71 1.97 22.21
C VAL A 13 5.80 3.13 21.22
N GLU A 14 5.19 4.26 21.56
CA GLU A 14 5.18 5.45 20.71
C GLU A 14 6.61 5.87 20.32
N GLY A 15 6.82 6.11 19.03
CA GLY A 15 8.13 6.51 18.50
C GLY A 15 9.17 5.39 18.39
N VAL A 16 8.85 4.14 18.76
CA VAL A 16 9.83 3.03 18.79
C VAL A 16 9.38 1.88 17.90
N CYS A 17 10.28 1.42 17.02
CA CYS A 17 10.06 0.28 16.16
C CYS A 17 9.99 -1.03 16.97
N ASP A 18 8.88 -1.77 16.85
CA ASP A 18 8.67 -3.05 17.53
C ASP A 18 9.64 -4.17 17.08
N VAL A 19 10.29 -4.02 15.93
CA VAL A 19 11.16 -5.05 15.33
C VAL A 19 12.62 -4.85 15.73
N CYS A 20 13.11 -3.61 15.73
CA CYS A 20 14.53 -3.31 15.93
C CYS A 20 14.84 -2.28 17.03
N GLY A 21 13.82 -1.68 17.65
CA GLY A 21 13.98 -0.65 18.67
C GLY A 21 14.44 0.72 18.17
N GLY A 22 14.55 0.91 16.84
CA GLY A 22 14.91 2.21 16.25
C GLY A 22 13.80 3.25 16.37
N GLU A 23 14.18 4.52 16.23
CA GLU A 23 13.25 5.67 16.24
C GLU A 23 12.35 5.68 14.99
N LEU A 24 11.06 5.93 15.21
CA LEU A 24 10.07 6.14 14.15
C LEU A 24 9.89 7.63 13.90
N TYR A 25 9.73 8.00 12.63
CA TYR A 25 9.47 9.37 12.21
C TYR A 25 8.48 9.38 11.05
N GLN A 26 7.76 10.48 10.89
CA GLN A 26 6.97 10.75 9.70
C GLN A 26 7.92 11.19 8.58
N ARG A 27 7.80 10.59 7.40
CA ARG A 27 8.60 11.02 6.25
C ARG A 27 8.29 12.46 5.87
N ASP A 28 9.30 13.19 5.41
CA ASP A 28 9.16 14.60 5.02
C ASP A 28 8.11 14.83 3.92
N ASP A 29 7.84 13.80 3.09
CA ASP A 29 6.88 13.84 1.99
C ASP A 29 5.45 13.41 2.37
N ASP A 30 5.20 12.98 3.62
CA ASP A 30 3.88 12.58 4.11
C ASP A 30 3.09 13.78 4.68
N THR A 31 3.10 14.92 3.98
CA THR A 31 2.24 16.09 4.30
C THR A 31 0.97 16.09 3.45
N GLU A 32 -0.11 16.74 3.90
CA GLU A 32 -1.36 16.80 3.13
C GLU A 32 -1.15 17.37 1.71
N ALA A 33 -0.37 18.45 1.61
CA ALA A 33 -0.08 19.09 0.32
C ALA A 33 0.64 18.12 -0.64
N THR A 34 1.66 17.43 -0.15
CA THR A 34 2.41 16.45 -0.96
C THR A 34 1.54 15.24 -1.31
N VAL A 35 0.73 14.73 -0.38
CA VAL A 35 -0.20 13.62 -0.63
C VAL A 35 -1.24 14.00 -1.70
N ARG A 36 -1.82 15.20 -1.63
CA ARG A 36 -2.77 15.69 -2.64
C ARG A 36 -2.15 15.75 -4.03
N ASN A 37 -0.94 16.29 -4.14
CA ASN A 37 -0.19 16.32 -5.40
C ASN A 37 0.13 14.90 -5.90
N ARG A 38 0.54 13.98 -5.03
CA ARG A 38 0.80 12.57 -5.40
C ARG A 38 -0.45 11.88 -5.94
N LEU A 39 -1.62 12.13 -5.35
CA LEU A 39 -2.89 11.59 -5.84
C LEU A 39 -3.28 12.17 -7.20
N GLU A 40 -3.03 13.46 -7.43
CA GLU A 40 -3.24 14.07 -8.75
C GLU A 40 -2.33 13.46 -9.82
N VAL A 41 -1.03 13.33 -9.52
CA VAL A 41 -0.06 12.67 -10.41
C VAL A 41 -0.46 11.22 -10.69
N TYR A 42 -0.87 10.46 -9.67
CA TYR A 42 -1.37 9.09 -9.83
C TYR A 42 -2.55 9.04 -10.82
N ARG A 43 -3.58 9.87 -10.63
CA ARG A 43 -4.76 9.91 -11.52
C ARG A 43 -4.39 10.27 -12.96
N ASN A 44 -3.42 11.16 -13.14
CA ASN A 44 -3.03 11.63 -14.47
C ASN A 44 -2.06 10.67 -15.20
N GLN A 45 -1.22 9.93 -14.48
CA GLN A 45 -0.10 9.20 -15.08
C GLN A 45 -0.11 7.69 -14.80
N THR A 46 -0.67 7.25 -13.69
CA THR A 46 -0.65 5.84 -13.26
C THR A 46 -2.00 5.17 -13.46
N GLU A 47 -3.10 5.84 -13.12
CA GLU A 47 -4.45 5.31 -13.27
C GLU A 47 -4.76 4.85 -14.71
N PRO A 48 -4.41 5.59 -15.79
CA PRO A 48 -4.67 5.15 -17.16
C PRO A 48 -3.95 3.86 -17.57
N LEU A 49 -2.92 3.43 -16.82
CA LEU A 49 -2.25 2.15 -17.09
C LEU A 49 -3.18 0.96 -16.82
N ILE A 50 -4.24 1.13 -16.03
CA ILE A 50 -5.19 0.06 -15.77
C ILE A 50 -5.88 -0.38 -17.06
N ASP A 51 -6.25 0.57 -17.94
CA ASP A 51 -6.91 0.27 -19.22
C ASP A 51 -5.99 -0.57 -20.11
N TYR A 52 -4.69 -0.23 -20.16
CA TYR A 52 -3.70 -0.99 -20.92
C TYR A 52 -3.59 -2.45 -20.46
N TYR A 53 -3.56 -2.69 -19.15
CA TYR A 53 -3.46 -4.06 -18.63
C TYR A 53 -4.80 -4.80 -18.67
N ASP A 54 -5.93 -4.09 -18.58
CA ASP A 54 -7.27 -4.65 -18.77
C ASP A 54 -7.44 -5.17 -20.20
N GLU A 55 -7.00 -4.41 -21.21
CA GLU A 55 -6.98 -4.84 -22.61
C GLU A 55 -6.13 -6.10 -22.82
N ALA A 56 -5.03 -6.23 -22.08
CA ALA A 56 -4.19 -7.43 -22.09
C ALA A 56 -4.81 -8.62 -21.33
N GLY A 57 -5.91 -8.42 -20.59
CA GLY A 57 -6.62 -9.48 -19.87
C GLY A 57 -5.87 -10.02 -18.64
N VAL A 58 -4.94 -9.24 -18.08
CA VAL A 58 -4.07 -9.67 -16.97
C VAL A 58 -4.38 -8.99 -15.63
N VAL A 59 -5.43 -8.17 -15.57
CA VAL A 59 -5.79 -7.42 -14.36
C VAL A 59 -6.68 -8.24 -13.44
N ALA A 60 -6.28 -8.33 -12.17
CA ALA A 60 -7.15 -8.72 -11.06
C ALA A 60 -7.45 -7.49 -10.19
N ARG A 61 -8.73 -7.25 -9.90
CA ARG A 61 -9.19 -6.14 -9.04
C ARG A 61 -9.41 -6.65 -7.61
N ILE A 62 -8.72 -6.04 -6.65
CA ILE A 62 -8.78 -6.40 -5.22
C ILE A 62 -9.18 -5.19 -4.38
N ASP A 63 -10.00 -5.40 -3.34
CA ASP A 63 -10.37 -4.35 -2.39
C ASP A 63 -9.23 -4.09 -1.39
N GLY A 64 -8.64 -2.90 -1.50
CA GLY A 64 -7.54 -2.45 -0.64
C GLY A 64 -8.00 -1.78 0.67
N ALA A 65 -9.31 -1.62 0.90
CA ALA A 65 -9.84 -0.96 2.10
C ALA A 65 -10.14 -1.93 3.26
N GLN A 66 -9.67 -3.18 3.15
CA GLN A 66 -9.93 -4.26 4.09
C GLN A 66 -8.75 -4.47 5.06
N ALA A 67 -8.91 -5.39 6.00
CA ALA A 67 -7.81 -5.80 6.87
C ALA A 67 -6.67 -6.44 6.05
N PRO A 68 -5.39 -6.22 6.41
CA PRO A 68 -4.25 -6.71 5.65
C PRO A 68 -4.29 -8.21 5.33
N ASP A 69 -4.73 -9.05 6.27
CA ASP A 69 -4.81 -10.51 6.08
C ASP A 69 -5.85 -10.90 5.02
N VAL A 70 -6.94 -10.14 4.91
CA VAL A 70 -8.01 -10.38 3.91
C VAL A 70 -7.49 -9.96 2.54
N THR A 71 -6.96 -8.75 2.40
CA THR A 71 -6.35 -8.28 1.15
C THR A 71 -5.23 -9.21 0.68
N TYR A 72 -4.41 -9.74 1.60
CA TYR A 72 -3.38 -10.72 1.27
C TYR A 72 -3.96 -12.03 0.72
N ALA A 73 -5.02 -12.57 1.33
CA ALA A 73 -5.69 -13.78 0.85
C ALA A 73 -6.32 -13.59 -0.54
N ASP A 74 -6.92 -12.43 -0.80
CA ASP A 74 -7.50 -12.10 -2.11
C ASP A 74 -6.42 -12.02 -3.19
N ILE A 75 -5.28 -11.38 -2.90
CA ILE A 75 -4.12 -11.34 -3.81
C ILE A 75 -3.62 -12.76 -4.11
N ARG A 76 -3.44 -13.60 -3.08
CA ARG A 76 -3.01 -15.00 -3.23
C ARG A 76 -3.96 -15.81 -4.10
N THR A 77 -5.26 -15.55 -3.99
CA THR A 77 -6.28 -16.19 -4.82
C THR A 77 -6.18 -15.73 -6.28
N ALA A 78 -5.97 -14.43 -6.51
CA ALA A 78 -5.87 -13.85 -7.84
C ALA A 78 -4.60 -14.26 -8.61
N VAL A 79 -3.44 -14.32 -7.96
CA VAL A 79 -2.16 -14.69 -8.61
C VAL A 79 -1.95 -16.20 -8.71
N GLY A 80 -2.76 -17.00 -8.00
CA GLY A 80 -2.60 -18.45 -7.93
C GLY A 80 -1.36 -18.89 -7.14
N PRO A 81 -1.01 -20.18 -7.16
CA PRO A 81 0.27 -20.64 -6.64
C PRO A 81 1.39 -19.93 -7.41
N ALA A 82 2.47 -19.56 -6.72
CA ALA A 82 3.70 -19.15 -7.41
C ALA A 82 4.07 -20.32 -8.34
N GLY A 83 4.13 -20.06 -9.65
CA GLY A 83 4.43 -21.08 -10.64
C GLY A 83 5.68 -21.89 -10.26
N GLU A 84 5.63 -23.19 -10.54
CA GLU A 84 6.82 -24.05 -10.64
C GLU A 84 7.83 -23.52 -11.67
#